data_AF-A0A9W8I7V0-F1
#
_entry.id   AF-A0A9W8I7V0-F1
#
_cell.length_a   1.000
_cell.length_b   1.000
_cell.length_c   1.000
_cell.angle_alpha   90.00
_cell.angle_beta   90.00
_cell.angle_gamma   90.00
#
_symmetry.space_group_name_H-M   'P 1'
#
loop_
_entity.id
_entity.type
_entity.pdbx_description
1 polymer ?
#
loop_
_entity_poly.entity_id
_entity_poly.type
_entity_poly.pdbx_seq_one_letter_code
_entity_poly.pdbx_strand_id
1 'polypeptide(L)'
;MNTLLYLPWHARSVQRRCIATAAKAHRAERHSSLLPETWIVSSNRILPDYPATSIAQLLELPIETKYTVPQPTRPLIRSLSSLRSRLFNVSSFDSQSAAGSITMGDFPRFAIASCNQALPGLLEIKKRSKGRTMAIYLGLPNTKLKNIDAMVLSRLDQMKLRSLGPARANLDNAISTLLPLCGLSSAPPIDMLKPRVAVCIGTGFESMGFQLKSDDVDRLAEGLLQLSLPNITIVLNDQPYRGLKPMLESRLISKLCQRTVSADGTENLPADVKVVDCLQPDQPSLASILESSSHVIATADNIPVVSMAAAMSRPVYIAGMERTTGLLRDYYHILDTRNLVRRFYPLGSRYSYMLMPEISGKVDEFSAIRDHDPWACYDARQDLRQAVAFIKNRFAEINK
;
A
#
# COMPACT_ATOMS: atom_id res chain seq x y z
N MET A 1 39.96 48.73 24.41
CA MET A 1 39.67 47.92 25.60
C MET A 1 38.26 47.35 25.46
N ASN A 2 38.13 46.07 25.10
CA ASN A 2 36.84 45.40 24.96
C ASN A 2 36.49 44.72 26.28
N THR A 3 35.56 45.31 27.03
CA THR A 3 35.06 44.77 28.29
C THR A 3 34.04 43.67 27.99
N LEU A 4 34.51 42.42 27.90
CA LEU A 4 33.66 41.23 27.82
C LEU A 4 32.99 41.00 29.18
N LEU A 5 31.75 41.46 29.32
CA LEU A 5 30.89 41.18 30.46
C LEU A 5 30.59 39.68 30.55
N TYR A 6 31.34 38.99 31.41
CA TYR A 6 31.10 37.60 31.78
C TYR A 6 29.83 37.53 32.63
N LEU A 7 28.71 37.15 32.01
CA LEU A 7 27.51 36.78 32.77
C LEU A 7 27.80 35.49 33.57
N PRO A 8 27.57 35.48 34.90
CA PRO A 8 27.81 34.32 35.74
C PRO A 8 26.97 33.13 35.29
N TRP A 9 27.55 31.94 35.41
CA TRP A 9 27.03 30.67 34.89
C TRP A 9 25.58 30.38 35.33
N HIS A 10 25.20 30.82 36.53
CA HIS A 10 23.84 30.69 37.05
C HIS A 10 22.79 31.52 36.29
N ALA A 11 23.12 32.71 35.78
CA ALA A 11 22.20 33.54 35.01
C ALA A 11 21.84 32.89 33.66
N ARG A 12 22.79 32.19 33.02
CA ARG A 12 22.55 31.41 31.79
C ARG A 12 21.61 30.22 32.02
N SER A 13 21.64 29.62 33.21
CA SER A 13 20.78 28.48 33.54
C SER A 13 19.30 28.88 33.71
N VAL A 14 19.04 30.06 34.31
CA VAL A 14 17.70 30.60 34.50
C VAL A 14 17.13 31.11 33.16
N GLN A 15 17.95 31.81 32.36
CA GLN A 15 17.53 32.28 31.04
C GLN A 15 17.18 31.13 30.09
N ARG A 16 17.93 30.01 30.12
CA ARG A 16 17.58 28.79 29.38
C ARG A 16 16.28 28.15 29.85
N ARG A 17 15.99 28.14 31.16
CA ARG A 17 14.71 27.67 31.69
C ARG A 17 13.55 28.55 31.22
N CYS A 18 13.66 29.88 31.35
CA CYS A 18 12.60 30.79 30.92
C CYS A 18 12.31 30.72 29.40
N ILE A 19 13.35 30.61 28.56
CA ILE A 19 13.18 30.43 27.11
C ILE A 19 12.52 29.08 26.80
N ALA A 20 12.88 28.01 27.51
CA ALA A 20 12.25 26.70 27.34
C ALA A 20 10.77 26.71 27.76
N THR A 21 10.41 27.36 28.88
CA THR A 21 9.02 27.44 29.35
C THR A 21 8.16 28.30 28.43
N ALA A 22 8.68 29.44 27.96
CA ALA A 22 7.98 30.31 27.00
C ALA A 22 7.82 29.64 25.62
N ALA A 23 8.83 28.92 25.15
CA ALA A 23 8.73 28.12 23.92
C ALA A 23 7.71 26.99 24.06
N LYS A 24 7.64 26.35 25.24
CA LYS A 24 6.67 25.28 25.53
C LYS A 24 5.24 25.81 25.62
N ALA A 25 5.02 26.95 26.27
CA ALA A 25 3.71 27.62 26.33
C ALA A 25 3.24 28.05 24.93
N HIS A 26 4.12 28.68 24.14
CA HIS A 26 3.82 29.08 22.76
C HIS A 26 3.56 27.86 21.86
N ARG A 27 4.17 26.70 22.11
CA ARG A 27 3.88 25.45 21.37
C ARG A 27 2.53 24.85 21.77
N ALA A 28 2.17 24.83 23.05
CA ALA A 28 0.86 24.35 23.49
C ALA A 28 -0.29 25.18 22.88
N GLU A 29 -0.15 26.51 22.84
CA GLU A 29 -1.12 27.41 22.18
C GLU A 29 -1.20 27.21 20.66
N ARG A 30 -0.13 26.73 20.01
CA ARG A 30 -0.16 26.46 18.56
C ARG A 30 -1.13 25.34 18.20
N HIS A 31 -1.32 24.35 19.06
CA HIS A 31 -2.16 23.18 18.73
C HIS A 31 -3.59 23.29 19.24
N SER A 32 -3.89 24.17 20.20
CA SER A 32 -5.28 24.44 20.64
C SER A 32 -6.13 25.10 19.55
N SER A 33 -5.48 25.73 18.57
CA SER A 33 -6.13 26.35 17.40
C SER A 33 -6.33 25.40 16.21
N LEU A 34 -6.00 24.11 16.34
CA LEU A 34 -6.25 23.11 15.29
C LEU A 34 -7.59 22.42 15.54
N LEU A 35 -8.28 22.08 14.46
CA LEU A 35 -9.45 21.23 14.52
C LEU A 35 -9.08 19.87 15.12
N PRO A 36 -9.88 19.32 16.04
CA PRO A 36 -9.64 18.01 16.65
C PRO A 36 -10.02 16.88 15.68
N GLU A 37 -9.57 16.96 14.43
CA GLU A 37 -9.93 16.08 13.32
C GLU A 37 -8.69 15.50 12.64
N THR A 38 -8.91 14.45 11.85
CA THR A 38 -7.93 13.86 10.96
C THR A 38 -8.38 14.01 9.52
N TRP A 39 -7.58 14.70 8.70
CA TRP A 39 -7.84 14.80 7.27
C TRP A 39 -7.11 13.68 6.51
N ILE A 40 -7.82 12.98 5.64
CA ILE A 40 -7.25 12.05 4.68
C ILE A 40 -7.08 12.79 3.35
N VAL A 41 -5.86 12.91 2.88
CA VAL A 41 -5.55 13.50 1.58
C VAL A 41 -5.62 12.38 0.55
N SER A 42 -6.72 12.31 -0.18
CA SER A 42 -7.05 11.24 -1.12
C SER A 42 -6.65 11.59 -2.56
N SER A 43 -6.10 10.62 -3.29
CA SER A 43 -5.89 10.71 -4.73
C SER A 43 -7.08 10.21 -5.56
N ASN A 44 -8.25 10.04 -4.93
CA ASN A 44 -9.43 9.38 -5.52
C ASN A 44 -9.14 7.93 -5.97
N ARG A 45 -8.23 7.23 -5.26
CA ARG A 45 -7.92 5.82 -5.51
C ARG A 45 -8.21 5.05 -4.25
N ILE A 46 -9.21 4.18 -4.30
CA ILE A 46 -9.73 3.46 -3.12
C ILE A 46 -8.63 2.66 -2.42
N LEU A 47 -7.82 1.93 -3.20
CA LEU A 47 -6.80 1.02 -2.69
C LEU A 47 -5.70 1.72 -1.88
N PRO A 48 -5.01 2.74 -2.44
CA PRO A 48 -4.05 3.52 -1.67
C PRO A 48 -4.65 4.19 -0.44
N ASP A 49 -5.90 4.64 -0.46
CA ASP A 49 -6.47 5.42 0.64
C ASP A 49 -6.89 4.55 1.85
N TYR A 50 -7.15 3.26 1.64
CA TYR A 50 -7.63 2.33 2.67
C TYR A 50 -6.78 2.25 3.95
N PRO A 51 -5.43 2.20 3.88
CA PRO A 51 -4.57 2.21 5.06
C PRO A 51 -4.61 3.54 5.81
N ALA A 52 -4.77 4.66 5.09
CA ALA A 52 -4.87 5.99 5.70
C ALA A 52 -6.15 6.11 6.53
N THR A 53 -7.28 5.62 6.00
CA THR A 53 -8.55 5.54 6.73
C THR A 53 -8.45 4.70 7.99
N SER A 54 -7.73 3.58 7.92
CA SER A 54 -7.61 2.65 9.04
C SER A 54 -6.78 3.21 10.20
N ILE A 55 -5.70 3.94 9.88
CA ILE A 55 -4.95 4.68 10.89
C ILE A 55 -5.80 5.82 11.48
N ALA A 56 -6.51 6.57 10.63
CA ALA A 56 -7.37 7.66 11.07
C ALA A 56 -8.45 7.19 12.06
N GLN A 57 -9.08 6.04 11.78
CA GLN A 57 -10.05 5.42 12.70
C GLN A 57 -9.43 5.06 14.05
N LEU A 58 -8.23 4.49 14.06
CA LEU A 58 -7.51 4.14 15.30
C LEU A 58 -6.93 5.35 16.05
N LEU A 59 -6.85 6.51 15.41
CA LEU A 59 -6.53 7.77 16.08
C LEU A 59 -7.71 8.33 16.87
N GLU A 60 -8.91 7.78 16.70
CA GLU A 60 -10.13 8.12 17.45
C GLU A 60 -10.53 9.60 17.32
N LEU A 61 -10.32 10.18 16.13
CA LEU A 61 -10.74 11.55 15.80
C LEU A 61 -11.70 11.53 14.61
N PRO A 62 -12.61 12.52 14.49
CA PRO A 62 -13.44 12.70 13.30
C PRO A 62 -12.57 12.73 12.03
N ILE A 63 -13.05 12.07 10.99
CA ILE A 63 -12.31 11.87 9.74
C ILE A 63 -12.97 12.71 8.66
N GLU A 64 -12.18 13.53 7.97
CA GLU A 64 -12.61 14.23 6.77
C GLU A 64 -11.72 13.87 5.57
N THR A 65 -12.31 13.47 4.45
CA THR A 65 -11.56 13.15 3.24
C THR A 65 -11.47 14.38 2.33
N LYS A 66 -10.25 14.81 2.04
CA LYS A 66 -9.94 15.90 1.11
C LYS A 66 -9.32 15.33 -0.16
N TYR A 67 -9.89 15.66 -1.31
CA TYR A 67 -9.41 15.15 -2.60
C TYR A 67 -8.40 16.10 -3.22
N THR A 68 -7.30 15.55 -3.73
CA THR A 68 -6.36 16.33 -4.54
C THR A 68 -6.80 16.34 -5.99
N VAL A 69 -7.14 17.52 -6.51
CA VAL A 69 -7.38 17.70 -7.96
C VAL A 69 -6.01 17.81 -8.66
N PRO A 70 -5.67 16.89 -9.58
CA PRO A 70 -4.46 17.04 -10.36
C PRO A 70 -4.61 18.26 -11.26
N GLN A 71 -3.80 19.29 -11.05
CA GLN A 71 -3.80 20.44 -11.95
C GLN A 71 -3.18 20.03 -13.30
N PRO A 72 -3.86 20.28 -14.43
CA PRO A 72 -3.27 20.05 -15.73
C PRO A 72 -2.03 20.93 -15.87
N THR A 73 -0.85 20.31 -15.93
CA THR A 73 0.39 21.04 -16.16
C THR A 73 0.30 21.74 -17.52
N ARG A 74 0.30 23.09 -17.54
CA ARG A 74 0.28 23.85 -18.79
C ARG A 74 1.42 23.37 -19.71
N PRO A 75 1.14 22.94 -20.95
CA PRO A 75 2.11 22.23 -21.80
C PRO A 75 3.37 23.04 -22.14
N LEU A 76 3.28 24.38 -22.11
CA LEU A 76 4.38 25.29 -22.43
C LEU A 76 5.56 25.29 -21.43
N ILE A 77 5.41 24.71 -20.22
CA ILE A 77 6.49 24.66 -19.21
C ILE A 77 7.23 23.31 -19.22
N ARG A 78 6.90 22.40 -20.16
CA ARG A 78 7.52 21.06 -20.22
C ARG A 78 9.01 21.05 -20.60
N SER A 79 9.53 22.05 -21.32
CA SER A 79 10.96 22.01 -21.71
C SER A 79 11.93 22.40 -20.59
N LEU A 80 11.44 23.05 -19.52
CA LEU A 80 12.23 23.42 -18.33
C LEU A 80 11.86 22.59 -17.08
N SER A 81 10.93 21.64 -17.20
CA SER A 81 10.39 20.89 -16.07
C SER A 81 11.28 19.73 -15.60
N SER A 82 12.28 19.28 -16.37
CA SER A 82 13.24 18.28 -15.91
C SER A 82 14.14 18.81 -14.79
N LEU A 83 14.39 20.12 -14.76
CA LEU A 83 15.11 20.81 -13.68
C LEU A 83 14.17 21.29 -12.55
N ARG A 84 12.92 21.67 -12.85
CA ARG A 84 11.94 22.12 -11.85
C ARG A 84 11.18 21.00 -11.13
N SER A 85 11.06 19.81 -11.71
CA SER A 85 10.44 18.64 -11.06
C SER A 85 11.21 18.17 -9.83
N ARG A 86 12.50 18.52 -9.72
CA ARG A 86 13.31 18.32 -8.50
C ARG A 86 13.09 19.37 -7.41
N LEU A 87 12.46 20.51 -7.73
CA LEU A 87 12.35 21.63 -6.79
C LEU A 87 10.93 21.82 -6.28
N PHE A 88 9.91 22.09 -7.09
CA PHE A 88 8.56 22.34 -6.56
C PHE A 88 7.49 22.18 -7.65
N ASN A 89 6.86 21.00 -7.74
CA ASN A 89 5.50 20.90 -8.28
C ASN A 89 4.55 20.78 -7.09
N VAL A 90 4.27 21.92 -6.46
CA VAL A 90 3.22 22.03 -5.46
C VAL A 90 1.93 22.26 -6.25
N SER A 91 1.08 21.24 -6.31
CA SER A 91 -0.30 21.40 -6.76
C SER A 91 -0.97 22.45 -5.88
N SER A 92 -1.61 23.46 -6.46
CA SER A 92 -2.53 24.28 -5.68
C SER A 92 -3.67 23.38 -5.23
N PHE A 93 -3.79 23.23 -3.90
CA PHE A 93 -4.89 22.58 -3.23
C PHE A 93 -6.15 23.41 -3.50
N ASP A 94 -6.91 23.02 -4.51
CA ASP A 94 -8.20 23.64 -4.84
C ASP A 94 -9.27 22.90 -4.02
N SER A 95 -9.71 23.53 -2.94
CA SER A 95 -10.81 23.03 -2.11
C SER A 95 -12.13 23.26 -2.85
N GLN A 96 -12.38 22.50 -3.91
CA GLN A 96 -13.67 22.49 -4.62
C GLN A 96 -14.66 21.47 -4.04
N SER A 97 -14.42 20.93 -2.84
CA SER A 97 -15.51 20.29 -2.10
C SER A 97 -16.55 21.35 -1.76
N ALA A 98 -17.76 21.16 -2.28
CA ALA A 98 -18.91 22.04 -2.10
C ALA A 98 -19.10 22.42 -0.63
N ALA A 99 -19.32 23.71 -0.37
CA ALA A 99 -19.61 24.35 0.92
C ALA A 99 -18.42 24.51 1.89
N GLY A 100 -17.53 25.47 1.60
CA GLY A 100 -16.66 26.08 2.62
C GLY A 100 -15.33 26.57 2.08
N SER A 101 -15.19 27.90 1.89
CA SER A 101 -13.88 28.52 1.75
C SER A 101 -13.07 28.22 3.02
N ILE A 102 -11.93 27.53 2.90
CA ILE A 102 -11.04 27.26 4.02
C ILE A 102 -10.54 28.61 4.54
N THR A 103 -11.16 29.12 5.61
CA THR A 103 -10.64 30.29 6.31
C THR A 103 -9.31 29.91 6.97
N MET A 104 -8.38 30.86 7.13
CA MET A 104 -7.01 30.59 7.61
C MET A 104 -6.89 29.92 9.00
N GLY A 105 -8.01 29.68 9.70
CA GLY A 105 -8.07 29.08 11.04
C GLY A 105 -8.22 27.55 11.09
N ASP A 106 -8.75 26.91 10.05
CA ASP A 106 -9.37 25.58 10.19
C ASP A 106 -8.49 24.43 9.67
N PHE A 107 -7.31 24.23 10.28
CA PHE A 107 -6.43 23.12 9.91
C PHE A 107 -6.59 21.92 10.86
N PRO A 108 -6.47 20.68 10.35
CA PRO A 108 -6.64 19.50 11.17
C PRO A 108 -5.43 19.28 12.08
N ARG A 109 -5.64 18.50 13.13
CA ARG A 109 -4.56 18.02 13.98
C ARG A 109 -3.64 17.07 13.22
N PHE A 110 -4.22 16.15 12.47
CA PHE A 110 -3.50 15.19 11.65
C PHE A 110 -3.90 15.30 10.19
N ALA A 111 -2.94 15.19 9.29
CA ALA A 111 -3.19 14.96 7.87
C ALA A 111 -2.44 13.70 7.43
N ILE A 112 -3.14 12.78 6.77
CA ILE A 112 -2.60 11.48 6.35
C ILE A 112 -2.67 11.36 4.83
N ALA A 113 -1.57 10.96 4.20
CA ALA A 113 -1.55 10.54 2.80
C ALA A 113 -0.80 9.21 2.64
N SER A 114 -1.16 8.44 1.63
CA SER A 114 -0.63 7.07 1.40
C SER A 114 -0.07 6.86 0.00
N CYS A 115 -0.14 7.88 -0.86
CA CYS A 115 0.33 7.79 -2.24
C CYS A 115 1.07 9.06 -2.67
N ASN A 116 1.90 8.96 -3.70
CA ASN A 116 2.69 10.10 -4.18
C ASN A 116 1.83 11.19 -4.84
N GLN A 117 0.61 10.87 -5.28
CA GLN A 117 -0.33 11.83 -5.87
C GLN A 117 -0.94 12.75 -4.80
N ALA A 118 -1.19 12.22 -3.60
CA ALA A 118 -1.70 12.96 -2.46
C ALA A 118 -0.63 13.73 -1.68
N LEU A 119 0.65 13.35 -1.84
CA LEU A 119 1.78 13.93 -1.11
C LEU A 119 1.89 15.47 -1.23
N PRO A 120 1.71 16.10 -2.41
CA PRO A 120 1.72 17.57 -2.50
C PRO A 120 0.63 18.24 -1.66
N GLY A 121 -0.58 17.68 -1.62
CA GLY A 121 -1.68 18.19 -0.80
C GLY A 121 -1.36 18.11 0.69
N LEU A 122 -0.77 16.98 1.13
CA LEU A 122 -0.29 16.81 2.51
C LEU A 122 0.74 17.89 2.90
N LEU A 123 1.73 18.12 2.03
CA LEU A 123 2.77 19.12 2.26
C LEU A 123 2.22 20.55 2.28
N GLU A 124 1.24 20.87 1.44
CA GLU A 124 0.60 22.17 1.41
C GLU A 124 -0.22 22.43 2.68
N ILE A 125 -0.97 21.44 3.18
CA ILE A 125 -1.70 21.53 4.46
C ILE A 125 -0.72 21.84 5.60
N LYS A 126 0.41 21.11 5.67
CA LYS A 126 1.45 21.38 6.67
C LYS A 126 2.05 22.77 6.53
N LYS A 127 2.33 23.21 5.30
CA LYS A 127 2.90 24.53 5.03
C LYS A 127 1.95 25.66 5.45
N ARG A 128 0.68 25.58 5.05
CA ARG A 128 -0.34 26.60 5.37
C ARG A 128 -0.69 26.64 6.85
N SER A 129 -0.69 25.49 7.52
CA SER A 129 -0.81 25.43 8.98
C SER A 129 0.45 25.94 9.71
N LYS A 130 1.50 26.39 9.00
CA LYS A 130 2.81 26.81 9.55
C LYS A 130 3.49 25.71 10.37
N GLY A 131 3.34 24.46 9.93
CA GLY A 131 3.90 23.27 10.57
C GLY A 131 3.12 22.78 11.80
N ARG A 132 1.92 23.34 12.07
CA ARG A 132 1.08 22.93 13.20
C ARG A 132 0.38 21.59 12.96
N THR A 133 -0.09 21.34 11.74
CA THR A 133 -0.68 20.04 11.39
C THR A 133 0.42 18.99 11.28
N MET A 134 0.24 17.86 11.97
CA MET A 134 1.13 16.72 11.86
C MET A 134 0.91 16.00 10.53
N ALA A 135 1.93 15.99 9.67
CA ALA A 135 1.89 15.29 8.39
C ALA A 135 2.36 13.85 8.54
N ILE A 136 1.46 12.91 8.27
CA ILE A 136 1.69 11.47 8.33
C ILE A 136 1.68 10.93 6.89
N TYR A 137 2.69 10.15 6.53
CA TYR A 137 2.78 9.53 5.22
C TYR A 137 2.94 8.01 5.31
N LEU A 138 2.17 7.27 4.51
CA LEU A 138 2.23 5.81 4.44
C LEU A 138 2.97 5.39 3.16
N GLY A 139 4.14 4.79 3.33
CA GLY A 139 5.06 4.43 2.26
C GLY A 139 6.28 5.34 2.17
N LEU A 140 7.10 5.15 1.13
CA LEU A 140 8.30 5.97 0.87
C LEU A 140 7.95 7.20 0.02
N PRO A 141 7.98 8.43 0.57
CA PRO A 141 7.58 9.61 -0.20
C PRO A 141 8.67 10.03 -1.18
N ASN A 142 8.27 10.47 -2.38
CA ASN A 142 9.19 11.05 -3.35
C ASN A 142 9.48 12.55 -3.05
N THR A 143 9.92 12.86 -1.82
CA THR A 143 10.25 14.22 -1.39
C THR A 143 11.32 14.21 -0.28
N LYS A 144 11.69 15.40 0.21
CA LYS A 144 12.58 15.52 1.37
C LYS A 144 11.87 14.99 2.62
N LEU A 145 12.43 13.94 3.21
CA LEU A 145 11.85 13.20 4.35
C LEU A 145 11.61 14.09 5.59
N LYS A 146 12.42 15.14 5.78
CA LYS A 146 12.26 16.13 6.87
C LYS A 146 10.94 16.91 6.84
N ASN A 147 10.23 16.89 5.72
CA ASN A 147 8.95 17.59 5.59
C ASN A 147 7.79 16.76 6.14
N ILE A 148 8.00 15.48 6.45
CA ILE A 148 6.99 14.57 6.99
C ILE A 148 7.29 14.35 8.48
N ASP A 149 6.26 14.38 9.34
CA ASP A 149 6.45 14.26 10.79
C ASP A 149 6.48 12.81 11.25
N ALA A 150 5.73 11.93 10.58
CA ALA A 150 5.74 10.50 10.81
C ALA A 150 5.56 9.73 9.48
N MET A 151 6.37 8.71 9.27
CA MET A 151 6.30 7.81 8.13
C MET A 151 6.06 6.38 8.61
N VAL A 152 5.14 5.69 7.96
CA VAL A 152 4.95 4.25 8.15
C VAL A 152 5.39 3.55 6.88
N LEU A 153 6.50 2.82 6.96
CA LEU A 153 7.15 2.18 5.82
C LEU A 153 6.83 0.69 5.83
N SER A 154 6.48 0.12 4.67
CA SER A 154 6.54 -1.33 4.51
C SER A 154 7.98 -1.83 4.56
N ARG A 155 8.19 -3.14 4.75
CA ARG A 155 9.53 -3.72 4.67
C ARG A 155 10.18 -3.46 3.31
N LEU A 156 9.40 -3.55 2.24
CA LEU A 156 9.86 -3.21 0.89
C LEU A 156 10.31 -1.74 0.79
N ASP A 157 9.54 -0.80 1.36
CA ASP A 157 9.90 0.61 1.36
C ASP A 157 11.13 0.91 2.22
N GLN A 158 11.29 0.20 3.34
CA GLN A 158 12.49 0.28 4.15
C GLN A 158 13.72 -0.22 3.37
N MET A 159 13.58 -1.29 2.59
CA MET A 159 14.65 -1.80 1.72
C MET A 159 15.02 -0.79 0.63
N LYS A 160 14.04 -0.14 0.01
CA LYS A 160 14.27 0.99 -0.91
C LYS A 160 14.97 2.15 -0.23
N LEU A 161 14.58 2.49 0.99
CA LEU A 161 15.18 3.59 1.73
C LEU A 161 16.65 3.31 2.07
N ARG A 162 16.98 2.06 2.44
CA ARG A 162 18.35 1.61 2.70
C ARG A 162 19.23 1.65 1.46
N SER A 163 18.69 1.32 0.28
CA SER A 163 19.46 1.42 -0.97
C SER A 163 19.81 2.87 -1.35
N LEU A 164 19.11 3.87 -0.78
CA LEU A 164 19.44 5.29 -0.93
C LEU A 164 20.54 5.78 0.04
N GLY A 165 21.03 4.91 0.94
CA GLY A 165 22.17 5.17 1.84
C GLY A 165 21.86 5.00 3.34
N PRO A 166 22.87 4.65 4.15
CA PRO A 166 22.69 4.27 5.57
C PRO A 166 22.15 5.40 6.44
N ALA A 167 22.55 6.66 6.17
CA ALA A 167 22.06 7.82 6.90
C ALA A 167 20.54 8.04 6.75
N ARG A 168 19.93 7.52 5.68
CA ARG A 168 18.49 7.61 5.45
C ARG A 168 17.70 6.46 6.07
N ALA A 169 18.37 5.39 6.54
CA ALA A 169 17.70 4.25 7.14
C ALA A 169 17.36 4.45 8.62
N ASN A 170 18.07 5.35 9.31
CA ASN A 170 17.91 5.65 10.74
C ASN A 170 17.16 6.97 10.95
N LEU A 171 15.96 7.05 10.39
CA LEU A 171 15.11 8.22 10.57
C LEU A 171 14.29 8.07 11.86
N ASP A 172 14.37 9.07 12.72
CA ASP A 172 13.58 9.15 13.95
C ASP A 172 12.08 9.32 13.69
N ASN A 173 11.73 9.79 12.50
CA ASN A 173 10.35 9.98 12.06
C ASN A 173 9.79 8.81 11.23
N ALA A 174 10.39 7.61 11.28
CA ALA A 174 9.88 6.45 10.55
C ALA A 174 9.72 5.18 11.41
N ILE A 175 8.64 4.45 11.20
CA ILE A 175 8.45 3.08 11.68
C ILE A 175 8.31 2.13 10.49
N SER A 176 8.79 0.89 10.63
CA SER A 176 8.67 -0.15 9.60
C SER A 176 7.70 -1.24 10.02
N THR A 177 6.81 -1.64 9.11
CA THR A 177 5.91 -2.80 9.21
C THR A 177 6.39 -3.89 8.26
N LEU A 178 5.93 -5.13 8.44
CA LEU A 178 6.32 -6.21 7.52
C LEU A 178 5.68 -6.01 6.15
N LEU A 179 4.36 -5.91 6.15
CA LEU A 179 3.55 -5.62 4.97
C LEU A 179 3.18 -4.14 4.95
N PRO A 180 2.94 -3.55 3.78
CA PRO A 180 2.12 -2.35 3.66
C PRO A 180 0.90 -2.46 4.58
N LEU A 181 0.64 -1.41 5.34
CA LEU A 181 -0.54 -1.39 6.20
C LEU A 181 -1.78 -1.64 5.34
N CYS A 182 -2.62 -2.54 5.82
CA CYS A 182 -3.92 -2.84 5.23
C CYS A 182 -4.95 -2.61 6.32
N GLY A 183 -6.17 -2.23 5.95
CA GLY A 183 -7.18 -1.91 6.94
C GLY A 183 -7.68 -3.08 7.75
N LEU A 184 -8.45 -2.75 8.78
CA LEU A 184 -9.05 -3.70 9.71
C LEU A 184 -10.27 -4.39 9.06
N SER A 185 -10.03 -5.27 8.10
CA SER A 185 -11.07 -6.19 7.64
C SER A 185 -11.12 -7.41 8.56
N SER A 186 -12.34 -7.77 8.99
CA SER A 186 -12.60 -9.02 9.70
C SER A 186 -13.15 -10.03 8.70
N ALA A 187 -12.26 -10.65 7.94
CA ALA A 187 -12.64 -11.67 6.98
C ALA A 187 -13.12 -12.94 7.73
N PRO A 188 -14.18 -13.63 7.27
CA PRO A 188 -14.64 -14.86 7.91
C PRO A 188 -13.58 -15.96 7.81
N PRO A 189 -13.56 -16.95 8.74
CA PRO A 189 -12.68 -18.10 8.66
C PRO A 189 -12.79 -18.82 7.32
N ILE A 190 -11.66 -19.30 6.78
CA ILE A 190 -11.60 -19.93 5.44
C ILE A 190 -12.52 -21.16 5.37
N ASP A 191 -12.60 -21.95 6.44
CA ASP A 191 -13.40 -23.18 6.49
C ASP A 191 -14.90 -22.96 6.28
N MET A 192 -15.37 -21.72 6.43
CA MET A 192 -16.77 -21.33 6.20
C MET A 192 -17.05 -20.86 4.77
N LEU A 193 -16.00 -20.64 3.97
CA LEU A 193 -16.14 -20.10 2.62
C LEU A 193 -16.35 -21.20 1.60
N LYS A 194 -17.22 -20.92 0.62
CA LYS A 194 -17.26 -21.72 -0.61
C LYS A 194 -15.94 -21.54 -1.36
N PRO A 195 -15.44 -22.59 -2.04
CA PRO A 195 -14.22 -22.48 -2.82
C PRO A 195 -14.38 -21.41 -3.90
N ARG A 196 -13.62 -20.33 -3.77
CA ARG A 196 -13.60 -19.20 -4.69
C ARG A 196 -12.19 -18.63 -4.77
N VAL A 197 -11.71 -18.48 -5.99
CA VAL A 197 -10.36 -17.98 -6.27
C VAL A 197 -10.47 -16.54 -6.78
N ALA A 198 -9.86 -15.60 -6.08
CA ALA A 198 -9.64 -14.26 -6.61
C ALA A 198 -8.31 -14.21 -7.35
N VAL A 199 -8.33 -13.84 -8.63
CA VAL A 199 -7.12 -13.64 -9.46
C VAL A 199 -6.93 -12.14 -9.66
N CYS A 200 -5.99 -11.56 -8.94
CA CYS A 200 -5.75 -10.12 -8.93
C CYS A 200 -4.55 -9.74 -9.80
N ILE A 201 -4.82 -8.99 -10.85
CA ILE A 201 -3.82 -8.62 -11.85
C ILE A 201 -3.38 -7.18 -11.60
N GLY A 202 -2.08 -6.99 -11.43
CA GLY A 202 -1.47 -5.69 -11.23
C GLY A 202 -1.50 -4.85 -12.50
N THR A 203 -0.90 -3.67 -12.41
CA THR A 203 -0.90 -2.70 -13.52
C THR A 203 -0.10 -3.20 -14.74
N GLY A 204 0.80 -4.16 -14.56
CA GLY A 204 1.73 -4.64 -15.59
C GLY A 204 2.82 -3.63 -15.96
N PHE A 205 2.88 -2.47 -15.30
CA PHE A 205 4.02 -1.57 -15.40
C PHE A 205 5.21 -2.19 -14.67
N GLU A 206 6.43 -1.97 -15.17
CA GLU A 206 7.63 -2.46 -14.49
C GLU A 206 7.72 -1.84 -13.11
N SER A 207 7.46 -2.64 -12.09
CA SER A 207 7.54 -2.21 -10.69
C SER A 207 8.63 -3.02 -10.01
N MET A 208 9.68 -2.32 -9.59
CA MET A 208 10.67 -2.84 -8.64
C MET A 208 11.35 -4.17 -9.03
N GLY A 209 11.42 -4.48 -10.34
CA GLY A 209 12.05 -5.69 -10.84
C GLY A 209 11.10 -6.80 -11.33
N PHE A 210 9.82 -6.50 -11.54
CA PHE A 210 8.90 -7.35 -12.29
C PHE A 210 8.04 -6.53 -13.27
N GLN A 211 7.88 -7.05 -14.48
CA GLN A 211 6.98 -6.52 -15.51
C GLN A 211 6.18 -7.70 -16.07
N LEU A 212 4.85 -7.57 -16.03
CA LEU A 212 3.92 -8.55 -16.57
C LEU A 212 3.96 -8.51 -18.10
N LYS A 213 4.42 -9.62 -18.71
CA LYS A 213 4.48 -9.79 -20.17
C LYS A 213 3.32 -10.66 -20.65
N SER A 214 3.13 -10.70 -21.97
CA SER A 214 2.15 -11.60 -22.61
C SER A 214 2.32 -13.05 -22.19
N ASP A 215 3.56 -13.52 -22.16
CA ASP A 215 3.87 -14.91 -21.83
C ASP A 215 3.54 -15.23 -20.36
N ASP A 216 3.53 -14.24 -19.47
CA ASP A 216 3.11 -14.44 -18.08
C ASP A 216 1.59 -14.59 -17.98
N VAL A 217 0.84 -13.84 -18.78
CA VAL A 217 -0.61 -14.00 -18.88
C VAL A 217 -0.98 -15.37 -19.43
N ASP A 218 -0.24 -15.84 -20.44
CA ASP A 218 -0.44 -17.19 -20.98
C ASP A 218 -0.14 -18.27 -19.95
N ARG A 219 0.96 -18.15 -19.19
CA ARG A 219 1.29 -19.06 -18.09
C ARG A 219 0.26 -19.02 -16.97
N LEU A 220 -0.24 -17.84 -16.64
CA LEU A 220 -1.29 -17.68 -15.64
C LEU A 220 -2.57 -18.37 -16.11
N ALA A 221 -2.97 -18.18 -17.38
CA ALA A 221 -4.12 -18.86 -17.97
C ALA A 221 -3.94 -20.38 -17.92
N GLU A 222 -2.80 -20.90 -18.38
CA GLU A 222 -2.46 -22.33 -18.32
C GLU A 222 -2.53 -22.88 -16.90
N GLY A 223 -1.99 -22.15 -15.91
CA GLY A 223 -2.05 -22.54 -14.52
C GLY A 223 -3.48 -22.57 -13.98
N LEU A 224 -4.28 -21.53 -14.23
CA LEU A 224 -5.68 -21.47 -13.80
C LEU A 224 -6.52 -22.58 -14.41
N LEU A 225 -6.24 -22.94 -15.67
CA LEU A 225 -6.91 -24.03 -16.35
C LEU A 225 -6.64 -25.37 -15.63
N GLN A 226 -5.50 -25.56 -14.96
CA GLN A 226 -5.22 -26.80 -14.20
C GLN A 226 -5.96 -26.90 -12.86
N LEU A 227 -6.59 -25.82 -12.38
CA LEU A 227 -7.30 -25.84 -11.12
C LEU A 227 -8.68 -26.52 -11.29
N SER A 228 -9.00 -27.46 -10.41
CA SER A 228 -10.29 -28.17 -10.38
C SER A 228 -11.43 -27.34 -9.75
N LEU A 229 -11.30 -26.00 -9.71
CA LEU A 229 -12.17 -25.14 -8.91
C LEU A 229 -13.25 -24.45 -9.76
N PRO A 230 -14.51 -24.45 -9.29
CA PRO A 230 -15.64 -23.99 -10.10
C PRO A 230 -15.77 -22.47 -10.19
N ASN A 231 -15.20 -21.68 -9.27
CA ASN A 231 -15.48 -20.25 -9.17
C ASN A 231 -14.19 -19.41 -9.19
N ILE A 232 -13.90 -18.80 -10.34
CA ILE A 232 -12.72 -17.93 -10.50
C ILE A 232 -13.22 -16.50 -10.74
N THR A 233 -12.79 -15.56 -9.90
CA THR A 233 -13.06 -14.14 -10.10
C THR A 233 -11.77 -13.43 -10.48
N ILE A 234 -11.67 -12.98 -11.73
CA ILE A 234 -10.57 -12.14 -12.19
C ILE A 234 -10.86 -10.70 -11.78
N VAL A 235 -9.94 -10.11 -11.02
CA VAL A 235 -10.09 -8.78 -10.44
C VAL A 235 -9.10 -7.82 -11.07
N LEU A 236 -9.64 -6.75 -11.64
CA LEU A 236 -8.88 -5.60 -12.14
C LEU A 236 -9.03 -4.47 -11.10
N ASN A 237 -7.97 -4.25 -10.31
CA ASN A 237 -8.03 -3.35 -9.15
C ASN A 237 -7.38 -1.97 -9.35
N ASP A 238 -6.63 -1.78 -10.42
CA ASP A 238 -6.07 -0.48 -10.84
C ASP A 238 -6.14 -0.40 -12.36
N GLN A 239 -5.94 0.80 -12.91
CA GLN A 239 -5.92 1.03 -14.35
C GLN A 239 -4.74 0.26 -14.95
N PRO A 240 -4.99 -0.83 -15.70
CA PRO A 240 -3.91 -1.61 -16.29
C PRO A 240 -3.17 -0.77 -17.32
N TYR A 241 -1.89 -1.05 -17.52
CA TYR A 241 -1.10 -0.39 -18.56
C TYR A 241 -1.77 -0.53 -19.92
N ARG A 242 -1.65 0.51 -20.77
CA ARG A 242 -2.28 0.56 -22.09
C ARG A 242 -1.88 -0.69 -22.90
N GLY A 243 -2.86 -1.54 -23.21
CA GLY A 243 -2.67 -2.80 -23.95
C GLY A 243 -2.75 -4.07 -23.10
N LEU A 244 -2.59 -3.98 -21.76
CA LEU A 244 -2.76 -5.13 -20.87
C LEU A 244 -4.23 -5.56 -20.82
N LYS A 245 -5.19 -4.65 -20.72
CA LYS A 245 -6.62 -5.00 -20.70
C LYS A 245 -7.07 -5.81 -21.94
N PRO A 246 -6.83 -5.35 -23.18
CA PRO A 246 -7.10 -6.18 -24.36
C PRO A 246 -6.35 -7.51 -24.37
N MET A 247 -5.12 -7.56 -23.86
CA MET A 247 -4.35 -8.79 -23.77
C MET A 247 -4.95 -9.79 -22.77
N LEU A 248 -5.43 -9.31 -21.62
CA LEU A 248 -6.14 -10.12 -20.63
C LEU A 248 -7.45 -10.62 -21.20
N GLU A 249 -8.25 -9.73 -21.81
CA GLU A 249 -9.53 -10.11 -22.40
C GLU A 249 -9.36 -11.13 -23.55
N SER A 250 -8.45 -10.85 -24.48
CA SER A 250 -8.26 -11.70 -25.66
C SER A 250 -7.52 -13.00 -25.41
N ARG A 251 -6.69 -13.11 -24.36
CA ARG A 251 -5.90 -14.33 -24.07
C ARG A 251 -6.35 -15.07 -22.84
N LEU A 252 -6.57 -14.38 -21.72
CA LEU A 252 -6.91 -15.04 -20.46
C LEU A 252 -8.37 -15.49 -20.47
N ILE A 253 -9.29 -14.58 -20.74
CA ILE A 253 -10.73 -14.89 -20.73
C ILE A 253 -11.06 -15.88 -21.85
N SER A 254 -10.55 -15.65 -23.07
CA SER A 254 -10.81 -16.54 -24.20
C SER A 254 -10.34 -17.98 -23.94
N LYS A 255 -9.13 -18.19 -23.40
CA LYS A 255 -8.62 -19.53 -23.07
C LYS A 255 -9.43 -20.19 -21.96
N LEU A 256 -9.83 -19.44 -20.93
CA LEU A 256 -10.68 -19.95 -19.85
C LEU A 256 -12.07 -20.34 -20.36
N CYS A 257 -12.64 -19.57 -21.29
CA CYS A 257 -13.94 -19.87 -21.90
C CYS A 257 -13.88 -21.00 -22.95
N GLN A 258 -12.72 -21.30 -23.55
CA GLN A 258 -12.58 -22.36 -24.56
C GLN A 258 -12.54 -23.78 -23.96
N ARG A 259 -12.25 -23.94 -22.66
CA ARG A 259 -12.06 -25.26 -22.01
C ARG A 259 -13.37 -26.03 -21.75
N THR A 260 -14.51 -25.58 -22.27
CA THR A 260 -15.83 -26.19 -22.03
C THR A 260 -16.24 -27.35 -22.91
N VAL A 261 -15.42 -27.76 -23.88
CA VAL A 261 -15.78 -28.90 -24.75
C VAL A 261 -14.75 -30.02 -24.55
N SER A 262 -15.07 -30.98 -23.67
CA SER A 262 -14.26 -32.20 -23.51
C SER A 262 -14.51 -33.17 -24.67
N ALA A 263 -13.48 -33.93 -25.06
CA ALA A 263 -13.53 -34.91 -26.15
C ALA A 263 -14.55 -36.05 -25.92
N ASP A 264 -14.94 -36.28 -24.66
CA ASP A 264 -15.86 -37.36 -24.27
C ASP A 264 -17.35 -36.96 -24.36
N GLY A 265 -17.65 -35.75 -24.85
CA GLY A 265 -19.02 -35.25 -24.97
C GLY A 265 -19.72 -34.90 -23.66
N THR A 266 -19.05 -35.11 -22.51
CA THR A 266 -19.53 -34.66 -21.20
C THR A 266 -19.18 -33.19 -20.99
N GLU A 267 -20.21 -32.36 -20.83
CA GLU A 267 -20.10 -30.95 -20.45
C GLU A 267 -19.47 -30.85 -19.04
N ASN A 268 -18.15 -30.70 -18.97
CA ASN A 268 -17.55 -30.12 -17.78
C ASN A 268 -17.95 -28.65 -17.76
N LEU A 269 -18.80 -28.27 -16.80
CA LEU A 269 -19.26 -26.90 -16.62
C LEU A 269 -18.05 -25.96 -16.70
N PRO A 270 -18.15 -24.85 -17.47
CA PRO A 270 -17.10 -23.83 -17.45
C PRO A 270 -16.86 -23.46 -16.00
N ALA A 271 -15.59 -23.30 -15.61
CA ALA A 271 -15.32 -22.50 -14.43
C ALA A 271 -16.14 -21.21 -14.58
N ASP A 272 -16.97 -20.88 -13.59
CA ASP A 272 -17.71 -19.63 -13.56
C ASP A 272 -16.66 -18.53 -13.40
N VAL A 273 -16.15 -18.07 -14.54
CA VAL A 273 -15.12 -17.04 -14.64
C VAL A 273 -15.83 -15.70 -14.73
N LYS A 274 -15.81 -14.98 -13.61
CA LYS A 274 -16.32 -13.61 -13.54
C LYS A 274 -15.16 -12.63 -13.62
N VAL A 275 -15.26 -11.63 -14.49
CA VAL A 275 -14.34 -10.49 -14.48
C VAL A 275 -14.99 -9.32 -13.75
N VAL A 276 -14.25 -8.74 -12.81
CA VAL A 276 -14.70 -7.60 -12.00
C VAL A 276 -13.69 -6.47 -12.13
N ASP A 277 -14.17 -5.30 -12.54
CA ASP A 277 -13.41 -4.06 -12.58
C ASP A 277 -13.76 -3.23 -11.34
N CYS A 278 -12.90 -3.27 -10.31
CA CYS A 278 -13.15 -2.59 -9.03
C CYS A 278 -13.07 -1.06 -9.13
N LEU A 279 -12.78 -0.51 -10.31
CA LEU A 279 -12.80 0.93 -10.56
C LEU A 279 -14.21 1.42 -10.89
N GLN A 280 -15.13 0.53 -11.25
CA GLN A 280 -16.53 0.89 -11.50
C GLN A 280 -17.33 0.93 -10.19
N PRO A 281 -18.16 1.96 -9.98
CA PRO A 281 -18.82 2.22 -8.69
C PRO A 281 -19.91 1.19 -8.33
N ASP A 282 -20.45 0.47 -9.31
CA ASP A 282 -21.46 -0.59 -9.17
C ASP A 282 -20.85 -1.97 -8.85
N GLN A 283 -19.53 -2.10 -9.00
CA GLN A 283 -18.84 -3.37 -8.79
C GLN A 283 -18.46 -3.57 -7.32
N PRO A 284 -18.39 -4.83 -6.85
CA PRO A 284 -18.00 -5.11 -5.48
C PRO A 284 -16.59 -4.58 -5.20
N SER A 285 -16.39 -4.02 -4.01
CA SER A 285 -15.08 -3.56 -3.58
C SER A 285 -14.07 -4.71 -3.54
N LEU A 286 -12.80 -4.40 -3.80
CA LEU A 286 -11.74 -5.41 -3.73
C LEU A 286 -11.71 -6.12 -2.37
N ALA A 287 -11.93 -5.40 -1.27
CA ALA A 287 -11.96 -5.97 0.06
C ALA A 287 -13.06 -7.05 0.20
N SER A 288 -14.28 -6.80 -0.31
CA SER A 288 -15.37 -7.79 -0.23
C SER A 288 -15.11 -9.02 -1.12
N ILE A 289 -14.42 -8.83 -2.25
CA ILE A 289 -13.99 -9.96 -3.09
C ILE A 289 -12.97 -10.81 -2.34
N LEU A 290 -11.94 -10.22 -1.73
CA LEU A 290 -10.93 -10.96 -0.96
C LEU A 290 -11.52 -11.62 0.30
N GLU A 291 -12.45 -10.95 0.98
CA GLU A 291 -13.16 -11.50 2.14
C GLU A 291 -13.99 -12.74 1.79
N SER A 292 -14.57 -12.78 0.59
CA SER A 292 -15.38 -13.92 0.11
C SER A 292 -14.55 -14.98 -0.64
N SER A 293 -13.25 -14.78 -0.81
CA SER A 293 -12.38 -15.71 -1.54
C SER A 293 -11.67 -16.65 -0.57
N SER A 294 -11.63 -17.94 -0.92
CA SER A 294 -10.87 -18.94 -0.15
C SER A 294 -9.38 -18.92 -0.50
N HIS A 295 -9.03 -18.52 -1.73
CA HIS A 295 -7.65 -18.41 -2.19
C HIS A 295 -7.48 -17.13 -3.02
N VAL A 296 -6.29 -16.54 -2.96
CA VAL A 296 -5.94 -15.35 -3.73
C VAL A 296 -4.71 -15.64 -4.56
N ILE A 297 -4.81 -15.47 -5.88
CA ILE A 297 -3.68 -15.49 -6.80
C ILE A 297 -3.42 -14.05 -7.21
N ALA A 298 -2.24 -13.53 -6.92
CA ALA A 298 -1.83 -12.19 -7.30
C ALA A 298 -0.63 -12.26 -8.23
N THR A 299 -0.60 -11.36 -9.22
CA THR A 299 0.64 -11.12 -10.00
C THR A 299 1.69 -10.41 -9.14
N ALA A 300 2.96 -10.69 -9.41
CA ALA A 300 4.07 -10.23 -8.57
C ALA A 300 4.26 -8.70 -8.49
N ASP A 301 3.64 -7.91 -9.37
CA ASP A 301 3.61 -6.43 -9.27
C ASP A 301 2.49 -5.90 -8.35
N ASN A 302 1.53 -6.74 -7.94
CA ASN A 302 0.36 -6.31 -7.18
C ASN A 302 0.56 -6.40 -5.66
N ILE A 303 1.61 -5.73 -5.16
CA ILE A 303 1.98 -5.72 -3.74
C ILE A 303 0.81 -5.29 -2.81
N PRO A 304 -0.02 -4.28 -3.13
CA PRO A 304 -1.12 -3.89 -2.25
C PRO A 304 -2.14 -5.02 -2.02
N VAL A 305 -2.48 -5.77 -3.07
CA VAL A 305 -3.40 -6.93 -2.94
C VAL A 305 -2.76 -8.04 -2.13
N VAL A 306 -1.49 -8.37 -2.39
CA VAL A 306 -0.77 -9.39 -1.61
C VAL A 306 -0.80 -9.07 -0.13
N SER A 307 -0.54 -7.80 0.20
CA SER A 307 -0.50 -7.33 1.58
C SER A 307 -1.88 -7.41 2.24
N MET A 308 -2.93 -7.03 1.50
CA MET A 308 -4.30 -7.05 2.01
C MET A 308 -4.83 -8.47 2.20
N ALA A 309 -4.56 -9.36 1.24
CA ALA A 309 -4.93 -10.76 1.32
C ALA A 309 -4.22 -11.46 2.49
N ALA A 310 -2.90 -11.24 2.65
CA ALA A 310 -2.15 -11.78 3.78
C ALA A 310 -2.64 -11.22 5.13
N ALA A 311 -3.00 -9.94 5.21
CA ALA A 311 -3.62 -9.33 6.39
C ALA A 311 -4.99 -9.91 6.74
N MET A 312 -5.75 -10.35 5.75
CA MET A 312 -7.01 -11.08 5.91
C MET A 312 -6.79 -12.58 6.20
N SER A 313 -5.54 -13.01 6.38
CA SER A 313 -5.17 -14.43 6.54
C SER A 313 -5.68 -15.31 5.40
N ARG A 314 -5.67 -14.79 4.17
CA ARG A 314 -6.00 -15.57 2.97
C ARG A 314 -4.75 -16.27 2.44
N PRO A 315 -4.83 -17.53 1.97
CA PRO A 315 -3.80 -18.16 1.16
C PRO A 315 -3.47 -17.29 -0.05
N VAL A 316 -2.21 -16.85 -0.16
CA VAL A 316 -1.75 -15.96 -1.25
C VAL A 316 -0.73 -16.67 -2.12
N TYR A 317 -1.04 -16.77 -3.41
CA TYR A 317 -0.15 -17.33 -4.42
C TYR A 317 0.33 -16.23 -5.37
N ILE A 318 1.63 -16.21 -5.64
CA ILE A 318 2.27 -15.19 -6.45
C ILE A 318 2.59 -15.76 -7.83
N ALA A 319 1.87 -15.27 -8.85
CA ALA A 319 2.15 -15.56 -10.24
C ALA A 319 3.33 -14.72 -10.76
N GLY A 320 4.34 -15.39 -11.32
CA GLY A 320 5.55 -14.75 -11.84
C GLY A 320 6.61 -14.41 -10.79
N MET A 321 6.51 -14.97 -9.58
CA MET A 321 7.46 -14.72 -8.49
C MET A 321 8.91 -15.06 -8.87
N GLU A 322 9.15 -16.10 -9.65
CA GLU A 322 10.49 -16.51 -10.11
C GLU A 322 11.17 -15.48 -11.01
N ARG A 323 10.36 -14.65 -11.68
CA ARG A 323 10.84 -13.59 -12.58
C ARG A 323 11.10 -12.27 -11.86
N THR A 324 10.74 -12.16 -10.59
CA THR A 324 11.07 -10.98 -9.78
C THR A 324 12.59 -10.86 -9.66
N THR A 325 13.10 -9.63 -9.56
CA THR A 325 14.53 -9.34 -9.41
C THR A 325 14.75 -8.29 -8.33
N GLY A 326 16.01 -8.15 -7.87
CA GLY A 326 16.41 -7.13 -6.90
C GLY A 326 15.57 -7.14 -5.62
N LEU A 327 15.19 -5.95 -5.17
CA LEU A 327 14.47 -5.75 -3.90
C LEU A 327 13.13 -6.48 -3.83
N LEU A 328 12.44 -6.64 -4.97
CA LEU A 328 11.14 -7.32 -5.00
C LEU A 328 11.31 -8.83 -4.77
N ARG A 329 12.36 -9.44 -5.33
CA ARG A 329 12.69 -10.85 -5.08
C ARG A 329 12.99 -11.08 -3.60
N ASP A 330 13.83 -10.24 -3.03
CA ASP A 330 14.20 -10.32 -1.61
C ASP A 330 12.99 -10.13 -0.69
N TYR A 331 12.09 -9.20 -1.04
CA TYR A 331 10.84 -8.99 -0.32
C TYR A 331 9.95 -10.23 -0.35
N TYR A 332 9.70 -10.82 -1.53
CA TYR A 332 8.90 -12.04 -1.61
C TYR A 332 9.57 -13.23 -0.93
N HIS A 333 10.90 -13.31 -0.93
CA HIS A 333 11.60 -14.33 -0.16
C HIS A 333 11.35 -14.20 1.36
N ILE A 334 11.33 -12.96 1.89
CA ILE A 334 10.95 -12.71 3.30
C ILE A 334 9.51 -13.14 3.59
N LEU A 335 8.58 -12.92 2.65
CA LEU A 335 7.19 -13.33 2.85
C LEU A 335 7.00 -14.85 2.75
N ASP A 336 7.68 -15.50 1.81
CA ASP A 336 7.65 -16.96 1.60
C ASP A 336 8.27 -17.69 2.79
N THR A 337 9.41 -17.24 3.31
CA THR A 337 10.05 -17.81 4.52
C THR A 337 9.20 -17.65 5.79
N ARG A 338 8.22 -16.75 5.77
CA ARG A 338 7.24 -16.57 6.86
C ARG A 338 5.92 -17.27 6.59
N ASN A 339 5.83 -18.10 5.55
CA ASN A 339 4.61 -18.81 5.15
C ASN A 339 3.40 -17.87 4.93
N LEU A 340 3.64 -16.64 4.46
CA LEU A 340 2.59 -15.65 4.16
C LEU A 340 2.17 -15.67 2.69
N VAL A 341 3.08 -16.09 1.81
CA VAL A 341 2.83 -16.22 0.37
C VAL A 341 3.48 -17.52 -0.12
N ARG A 342 3.00 -18.05 -1.24
CA ARG A 342 3.64 -19.15 -1.98
C ARG A 342 3.74 -18.81 -3.45
N ARG A 343 4.57 -19.53 -4.20
CA ARG A 343 4.62 -19.41 -5.67
C ARG A 343 3.40 -20.08 -6.27
N PHE A 344 2.77 -19.46 -7.26
CA PHE A 344 1.67 -20.09 -8.00
C PHE A 344 2.21 -21.03 -9.08
N TYR A 345 2.37 -22.32 -8.75
CA TYR A 345 2.66 -23.40 -9.70
C TYR A 345 1.70 -24.55 -9.43
N PRO A 346 0.53 -24.56 -10.09
CA PRO A 346 -0.45 -25.59 -9.86
C PRO A 346 0.06 -26.96 -10.29
N LEU A 347 -0.52 -28.01 -9.73
CA LEU A 347 -0.23 -29.39 -10.10
C LEU A 347 -0.48 -29.59 -11.61
N GLY A 348 0.40 -30.33 -12.28
CA GLY A 348 0.32 -30.52 -13.73
C GLY A 348 0.76 -29.32 -14.57
N SER A 349 1.15 -28.21 -13.95
CA SER A 349 1.86 -27.14 -14.67
C SER A 349 3.18 -27.64 -15.23
N ARG A 350 3.72 -26.96 -16.24
CA ARG A 350 5.04 -27.26 -16.81
C ARG A 350 6.20 -27.22 -15.81
N TYR A 351 5.98 -26.71 -14.59
CA TYR A 351 6.94 -26.68 -13.50
C TYR A 351 6.86 -27.92 -12.59
N SER A 352 6.06 -28.91 -12.95
CA SER A 352 5.94 -30.20 -12.26
C SER A 352 7.26 -30.98 -12.21
N TYR A 353 8.24 -30.69 -13.07
CA TYR A 353 9.57 -31.28 -12.95
C TYR A 353 10.37 -30.76 -11.74
N MET A 354 9.95 -29.63 -11.15
CA MET A 354 10.58 -29.09 -9.93
C MET A 354 10.09 -29.80 -8.66
N LEU A 355 9.15 -30.73 -8.79
CA LEU A 355 8.67 -31.56 -7.69
C LEU A 355 9.79 -32.48 -7.25
N MET A 356 10.12 -32.46 -5.96
CA MET A 356 10.99 -33.48 -5.40
C MET A 356 10.24 -34.82 -5.42
N PRO A 357 10.87 -35.92 -5.88
CA PRO A 357 10.22 -37.22 -6.02
C PRO A 357 9.73 -37.84 -4.69
N GLU A 358 10.14 -37.25 -3.56
CA GLU A 358 9.86 -37.74 -2.20
C GLU A 358 8.85 -36.87 -1.42
N ILE A 359 8.02 -36.08 -2.11
CA ILE A 359 6.95 -35.31 -1.45
C ILE A 359 5.88 -36.28 -0.92
N SER A 360 6.07 -36.73 0.33
CA SER A 360 5.14 -37.59 1.06
C SER A 360 3.95 -36.84 1.65
N GLY A 361 3.98 -35.50 1.61
CA GLY A 361 2.97 -34.63 2.21
C GLY A 361 1.77 -34.31 1.33
N LYS A 362 0.82 -33.56 1.90
CA LYS A 362 -0.31 -33.00 1.16
C LYS A 362 0.21 -31.93 0.20
N VAL A 363 0.35 -32.31 -1.07
CA VAL A 363 0.70 -31.37 -2.14
C VAL A 363 -0.38 -30.29 -2.23
N ASP A 364 0.03 -29.03 -2.09
CA ASP A 364 -0.85 -27.88 -2.32
C ASP A 364 -1.18 -27.78 -3.82
N GLU A 365 -2.46 -27.89 -4.16
CA GLU A 365 -2.95 -27.88 -5.55
C GLU A 365 -2.50 -26.63 -6.34
N PHE A 366 -2.26 -25.51 -5.65
CA PHE A 366 -1.86 -24.24 -6.24
C PHE A 366 -0.33 -24.02 -6.25
N SER A 367 0.42 -24.79 -5.47
CA SER A 367 1.86 -24.64 -5.30
C SER A 367 2.54 -25.98 -5.09
N ALA A 368 2.77 -26.71 -6.17
CA ALA A 368 3.22 -28.09 -6.03
C ALA A 368 4.72 -28.22 -5.64
N ILE A 369 5.52 -27.15 -5.67
CA ILE A 369 7.01 -27.17 -5.62
C ILE A 369 7.63 -27.97 -4.47
N ARG A 370 7.01 -27.96 -3.30
CA ARG A 370 7.56 -28.55 -2.08
C ARG A 370 6.45 -28.85 -1.08
N ASP A 371 6.79 -29.58 -0.01
CA ASP A 371 6.00 -29.56 1.21
C ASP A 371 5.97 -28.14 1.78
N HIS A 372 4.78 -27.71 2.19
CA HIS A 372 4.59 -26.40 2.79
C HIS A 372 4.06 -26.54 4.21
N ASP A 373 4.67 -25.77 5.11
CA ASP A 373 4.12 -25.55 6.44
C ASP A 373 2.72 -24.90 6.35
N PRO A 374 1.88 -25.04 7.38
CA PRO A 374 0.61 -24.31 7.47
C PRO A 374 0.79 -22.80 7.22
N TRP A 375 -0.21 -22.18 6.59
CA TRP A 375 -0.23 -20.74 6.38
C TRP A 375 -0.07 -19.99 7.70
N ALA A 376 0.86 -19.05 7.75
CA ALA A 376 1.01 -18.21 8.92
C ALA A 376 -0.13 -17.18 8.99
N CYS A 377 -0.60 -16.90 10.20
CA CYS A 377 -1.53 -15.81 10.47
C CYS A 377 -0.73 -14.52 10.68
N TYR A 378 -0.93 -13.54 9.80
CA TYR A 378 -0.32 -12.22 9.96
C TYR A 378 -1.23 -11.32 10.80
N ASP A 379 -0.76 -10.92 11.99
CA ASP A 379 -1.48 -9.96 12.83
C ASP A 379 -1.28 -8.52 12.34
N ALA A 380 -1.98 -8.15 11.26
CA ALA A 380 -2.00 -6.78 10.75
C ALA A 380 -2.49 -5.76 11.80
N ARG A 381 -3.27 -6.20 12.80
CA ARG A 381 -3.75 -5.31 13.88
C ARG A 381 -2.61 -4.89 14.78
N GLN A 382 -1.65 -5.78 15.04
CA GLN A 382 -0.45 -5.45 15.80
C GLN A 382 0.37 -4.36 15.10
N ASP A 383 0.63 -4.50 13.80
CA ASP A 383 1.39 -3.51 13.02
C ASP A 383 0.66 -2.15 12.96
N LEU A 384 -0.67 -2.16 12.81
CA LEU A 384 -1.48 -0.93 12.89
C LEU A 384 -1.39 -0.27 14.27
N ARG A 385 -1.50 -1.04 15.35
CA ARG A 385 -1.38 -0.52 16.73
C ARG A 385 0.00 0.07 16.99
N GLN A 386 1.07 -0.59 16.52
CA GLN A 386 2.43 -0.07 16.63
C GLN A 386 2.60 1.23 15.86
N ALA A 387 2.06 1.31 14.63
CA ALA A 387 2.10 2.53 13.83
C ALA A 387 1.34 3.69 14.51
N VAL A 388 0.16 3.43 15.07
CA VAL A 388 -0.63 4.44 15.80
C VAL A 388 0.07 4.88 17.08
N ALA A 389 0.64 3.94 17.85
CA ALA A 389 1.41 4.27 19.04
C ALA A 389 2.62 5.14 18.70
N PHE A 390 3.34 4.80 17.62
CA PHE A 390 4.44 5.60 17.08
C PHE A 390 3.99 7.03 16.71
N ILE A 391 2.88 7.17 15.98
CA ILE A 391 2.32 8.48 15.61
C ILE A 391 1.94 9.29 16.85
N LYS A 392 1.24 8.69 17.83
CA LYS A 392 0.85 9.37 19.08
C LYS A 392 2.08 9.82 19.88
N ASN A 393 3.11 8.98 19.99
CA ASN A 393 4.36 9.33 20.67
C ASN A 393 5.07 10.48 19.95
N ARG A 394 5.16 10.43 18.62
CA ARG A 394 5.81 11.47 17.83
C ARG A 394 5.06 12.80 17.91
N PHE A 395 3.73 12.76 17.91
CA PHE A 395 2.91 13.95 18.16
C PHE A 395 3.21 14.55 19.54
N ALA A 396 3.28 13.72 20.58
CA ALA A 396 3.61 14.17 21.92
C ALA A 396 5.03 14.75 22.03
N GLU A 397 6.01 14.22 21.29
CA GLU A 397 7.38 14.75 21.21
C GLU A 397 7.45 16.12 20.55
N ILE A 398 6.76 16.31 19.43
CA ILE A 398 6.71 17.59 18.71
C ILE A 398 6.07 18.69 19.58
N ASN A 399 5.14 18.30 20.47
CA ASN A 399 4.45 19.20 21.38
C ASN A 399 5.20 19.49 22.69
N LYS A 400 6.29 18.77 22.99
CA LYS A 400 7.17 19.05 24.14
C LYS A 400 8.11 20.21 23.82
#